data_AF-A0A183HWP6-F1
#
_entry.id   AF-A0A183HWP6-F1
#
_cell.length_a   1.000
_cell.length_b   1.000
_cell.length_c   1.000
_cell.angle_alpha   90.00
_cell.angle_beta   90.00
_cell.angle_gamma   90.00
#
_symmetry.space_group_name_H-M   'P 1'
#
loop_
_entity.id
_entity.type
_entity.pdbx_description
1 polymer ?
#
loop_
_entity_poly.entity_id
_entity_poly.type
_entity_poly.pdbx_seq_one_letter_code
_entity_poly.pdbx_strand_id
1 'polypeptide(L)'
;MELYLCITHAPSESEFSDFEAEDPFMNNFIVTLDRQLAAFEPLLVPVNYQELLIAVCAEVSVQFERVIMKSVYNRLGGLQLDKDFRSLSSYLTNIAGWVVREKCARLSQIVSIINVDSVGEAEECFHQLQHHNLMLTSDEAMKVLGLRIDLPSDAIKNASF
;
A
#
# COMPACT_ATOMS: atom_id res chain seq x y z
N MET A 1 -1.14 2.67 -12.42
CA MET A 1 -1.70 2.77 -11.06
C MET A 1 -3.15 3.23 -11.03
N GLU A 2 -3.59 4.18 -11.87
CA GLU A 2 -4.97 4.70 -11.84
C GLU A 2 -6.08 3.64 -11.95
N LEU A 3 -5.84 2.55 -12.71
CA LEU A 3 -6.76 1.42 -12.81
C LEU A 3 -7.07 0.74 -11.45
N TYR A 4 -6.24 0.94 -10.42
CA TYR A 4 -6.51 0.48 -9.05
C TYR A 4 -7.79 1.10 -8.47
N LEU A 5 -8.13 2.32 -8.90
CA LEU A 5 -9.36 3.02 -8.50
C LEU A 5 -10.61 2.43 -9.15
N CYS A 6 -10.47 1.58 -10.16
CA CYS A 6 -11.58 0.88 -10.79
C CYS A 6 -11.97 -0.42 -10.05
N ILE A 7 -11.14 -0.86 -9.10
CA ILE A 7 -11.40 -2.04 -8.27
C ILE A 7 -12.14 -1.61 -7.00
N THR A 8 -13.14 -2.39 -6.58
CA THR A 8 -13.80 -2.14 -5.30
C THR A 8 -12.86 -2.49 -4.15
N HIS A 9 -12.71 -1.55 -3.22
CA HIS A 9 -11.95 -1.72 -1.97
C HIS A 9 -12.87 -1.88 -0.77
N ALA A 10 -14.17 -2.07 -1.01
CA ALA A 10 -15.14 -2.46 0.03
C ALA A 10 -15.97 -3.67 -0.44
N PRO A 11 -15.33 -4.80 -0.77
CA PRO A 11 -16.02 -5.96 -1.33
C PRO A 11 -16.94 -6.63 -0.30
N SER A 12 -17.98 -7.29 -0.81
CA SER A 12 -18.71 -8.33 -0.10
C SER A 12 -17.88 -9.61 0.05
N GLU A 13 -18.34 -10.56 0.87
CA GLU A 13 -17.66 -11.87 1.02
C GLU A 13 -17.54 -12.62 -0.31
N SER A 14 -18.56 -12.54 -1.17
CA SER A 14 -18.55 -13.19 -2.49
C SER A 14 -17.48 -12.57 -3.40
N GLU A 15 -17.45 -11.23 -3.50
CA GLU A 15 -16.46 -10.53 -4.32
C GLU A 15 -15.04 -10.74 -3.78
N PHE A 16 -14.89 -10.79 -2.45
CA PHE A 16 -13.59 -11.09 -1.84
C PHE A 16 -13.14 -12.52 -2.14
N SER A 17 -14.04 -13.50 -2.14
CA SER A 17 -13.73 -14.87 -2.57
C SER A 17 -13.30 -14.92 -4.04
N ASP A 18 -13.89 -14.08 -4.90
CA ASP A 18 -13.47 -13.96 -6.30
C ASP A 18 -12.05 -13.38 -6.38
N PHE A 19 -11.71 -12.37 -5.57
CA PHE A 19 -10.36 -11.79 -5.50
C PHE A 19 -9.30 -12.79 -4.99
N GLU A 20 -9.69 -13.74 -4.13
CA GLU A 20 -8.80 -14.80 -3.68
C GLU A 20 -8.50 -15.81 -4.79
N ALA A 21 -9.49 -16.10 -5.64
CA ALA A 21 -9.34 -16.99 -6.78
C ALA A 21 -8.54 -16.31 -7.92
N GLU A 22 -8.86 -15.06 -8.23
CA GLU A 22 -8.22 -14.27 -9.27
C GLU A 22 -7.94 -12.86 -8.77
N ASP A 23 -6.65 -12.54 -8.61
CA ASP A 23 -6.23 -11.21 -8.18
C ASP A 23 -6.70 -10.13 -9.17
N PRO A 24 -7.43 -9.10 -8.70
CA PRO A 24 -8.10 -8.16 -9.60
C PRO A 24 -7.15 -7.12 -10.22
N PHE A 25 -5.91 -6.98 -9.74
CA PHE A 25 -5.04 -5.89 -10.16
C PHE A 25 -3.54 -6.15 -10.01
N MET A 26 -3.08 -6.45 -8.80
CA MET A 26 -1.67 -6.39 -8.41
C MET A 26 -0.78 -7.34 -9.22
N ASN A 27 -1.26 -8.55 -9.50
CA ASN A 27 -0.52 -9.52 -10.30
C ASN A 27 -0.26 -9.01 -11.72
N ASN A 28 -1.29 -8.49 -12.39
CA ASN A 28 -1.15 -7.95 -13.74
C ASN A 28 -0.29 -6.66 -13.75
N PHE A 29 -0.43 -5.83 -12.70
CA PHE A 29 0.42 -4.65 -12.53
C PHE A 29 1.90 -5.03 -12.43
N ILE A 30 2.24 -6.01 -11.58
CA ILE A 30 3.62 -6.50 -11.41
C ILE A 30 4.16 -7.08 -12.72
N VAL A 31 3.40 -7.94 -13.41
CA VAL A 31 3.81 -8.53 -14.70
C VAL A 31 4.07 -7.45 -15.75
N THR A 32 3.20 -6.43 -15.81
CA THR A 32 3.36 -5.32 -16.76
C THR A 32 4.59 -4.47 -16.44
N LEU A 33 4.80 -4.16 -15.16
CA LEU A 33 5.95 -3.39 -14.67
C LEU A 33 7.26 -4.14 -14.97
N ASP A 34 7.29 -5.45 -14.68
CA ASP A 34 8.45 -6.31 -14.92
C ASP A 34 8.85 -6.35 -16.39
N ARG A 35 7.88 -6.57 -17.28
CA ARG A 35 8.11 -6.54 -18.71
C ARG A 35 8.66 -5.19 -19.19
N GLN A 36 8.19 -4.08 -18.62
CA GLN A 36 8.68 -2.75 -18.97
C GLN A 36 10.12 -2.53 -18.50
N LEU A 37 10.44 -2.93 -17.27
CA LEU A 37 11.78 -2.79 -16.69
C LEU A 37 12.81 -3.66 -17.42
N ALA A 38 12.45 -4.92 -17.72
CA ALA A 38 13.31 -5.85 -18.45
C ALA A 38 13.71 -5.33 -19.85
N ALA A 39 12.90 -4.47 -20.47
CA ALA A 39 13.23 -3.85 -21.75
C ALA A 39 14.40 -2.85 -21.66
N PHE A 40 14.66 -2.27 -20.48
CA PHE A 40 15.76 -1.33 -20.25
C PHE A 40 17.06 -2.01 -19.81
N GLU A 41 17.00 -3.21 -19.25
CA GLU A 41 18.17 -3.95 -18.76
C GLU A 41 19.29 -4.09 -19.81
N PRO A 42 19.04 -4.52 -21.06
CA PRO A 42 20.10 -4.63 -22.06
C PRO A 42 20.57 -3.28 -22.64
N LEU A 43 19.84 -2.19 -22.38
CA LEU A 43 20.11 -0.86 -22.94
C LEU A 43 20.99 0.01 -22.04
N LEU A 44 21.16 -0.38 -20.78
CA LEU A 44 21.85 0.41 -19.77
C LEU A 44 23.05 -0.35 -19.21
N VAL A 45 24.07 0.39 -18.79
CA VAL A 45 25.12 -0.19 -17.96
C VAL A 45 24.54 -0.57 -16.60
N PRO A 46 25.04 -1.62 -15.92
CA PRO A 46 24.40 -2.17 -14.72
C PRO A 46 24.11 -1.15 -13.63
N VAL A 47 25.04 -0.21 -13.38
CA VAL A 47 24.85 0.86 -12.39
C VAL A 47 23.68 1.79 -12.74
N ASN A 48 23.51 2.14 -14.02
CA ASN A 48 22.42 3.01 -14.45
C ASN A 48 21.08 2.27 -14.42
N TYR A 49 21.08 0.96 -14.71
CA TYR A 49 19.87 0.16 -14.57
C TYR A 49 19.44 0.06 -13.10
N GLN A 50 20.38 -0.15 -12.18
CA GLN A 50 20.11 -0.16 -10.75
C GLN A 50 19.50 1.15 -10.26
N GLU A 51 20.05 2.31 -10.67
CA GLU A 51 19.48 3.62 -10.32
C GLU A 51 18.08 3.83 -10.92
N LEU A 52 17.84 3.36 -12.15
CA LEU A 52 16.51 3.37 -12.75
C LEU A 52 15.51 2.54 -11.92
N LEU A 53 15.89 1.34 -11.50
CA LEU A 53 15.04 0.48 -10.68
C LEU A 53 14.67 1.16 -9.37
N ILE A 54 15.65 1.76 -8.67
CA ILE A 54 15.40 2.49 -7.41
C ILE A 54 14.45 3.67 -7.63
N ALA A 55 14.64 4.45 -8.70
CA ALA A 55 13.77 5.58 -9.04
C ALA A 55 12.34 5.12 -9.34
N VAL A 56 12.17 4.06 -10.11
CA VAL A 56 10.86 3.48 -10.42
C VAL A 56 10.19 2.94 -9.16
N CYS A 57 10.91 2.21 -8.29
CA CYS A 57 10.37 1.74 -7.03
C CYS A 57 9.87 2.89 -6.14
N ALA A 58 10.61 3.99 -6.05
CA ALA A 58 10.19 5.17 -5.31
C ALA A 58 8.91 5.79 -5.89
N GLU A 59 8.82 5.92 -7.21
CA GLU A 59 7.64 6.45 -7.89
C GLU A 59 6.41 5.54 -7.72
N VAL A 60 6.60 4.22 -7.82
CA VAL A 60 5.52 3.23 -7.61
C VAL A 60 4.95 3.37 -6.20
N SER A 61 5.78 3.50 -5.16
CA SER A 61 5.31 3.73 -3.78
C SER A 61 4.47 5.00 -3.66
N VAL A 62 4.93 6.11 -4.25
CA VAL A 62 4.21 7.40 -4.25
C VAL A 62 2.86 7.29 -4.97
N GLN A 63 2.83 6.63 -6.13
CA GLN A 63 1.60 6.43 -6.88
C GLN A 63 0.64 5.47 -6.16
N PHE A 64 1.15 4.48 -5.42
CA PHE A 64 0.29 3.60 -4.65
C PHE A 64 -0.37 4.34 -3.49
N GLU A 65 0.41 5.10 -2.70
CA GLU A 65 -0.13 5.98 -1.65
C GLU A 65 -1.21 6.90 -2.22
N ARG A 66 -0.95 7.52 -3.38
CA ARG A 66 -1.92 8.41 -4.05
C ARG A 66 -3.25 7.74 -4.37
N VAL A 67 -3.25 6.50 -4.86
CA VAL A 67 -4.51 5.81 -5.17
C VAL A 67 -5.19 5.27 -3.91
N ILE A 68 -4.44 4.83 -2.90
CA ILE A 68 -5.00 4.43 -1.59
C ILE A 68 -5.77 5.60 -0.97
N MET A 69 -5.16 6.80 -0.95
CA MET A 69 -5.79 8.01 -0.39
C MET A 69 -7.02 8.50 -1.17
N LYS A 70 -7.34 7.91 -2.32
CA LYS A 70 -8.55 8.19 -3.11
C LYS A 70 -9.58 7.07 -3.05
N SER A 71 -9.25 5.96 -2.38
CA SER A 71 -10.12 4.80 -2.21
C SER A 71 -10.85 4.84 -0.87
N VAL A 72 -11.84 3.97 -0.71
CA VAL A 72 -12.53 3.71 0.56
C VAL A 72 -12.47 2.22 0.85
N TYR A 73 -12.33 1.87 2.12
CA TYR A 73 -12.06 0.51 2.56
C TYR A 73 -13.11 0.01 3.55
N ASN A 74 -13.48 -1.27 3.44
CA ASN A 74 -14.03 -2.02 4.58
C ASN A 74 -12.93 -2.98 5.11
N ARG A 75 -13.25 -3.80 6.11
CA ARG A 75 -12.28 -4.78 6.65
C ARG A 75 -11.67 -5.70 5.58
N LEU A 76 -12.48 -6.25 4.68
CA LEU A 76 -12.03 -7.16 3.62
C LEU A 76 -11.13 -6.45 2.61
N GLY A 77 -11.47 -5.22 2.22
CA GLY A 77 -10.61 -4.41 1.37
C GLY A 77 -9.29 -4.03 2.03
N GLY A 78 -9.27 -3.82 3.34
CA GLY A 78 -8.03 -3.65 4.11
C GLY A 78 -7.13 -4.89 4.03
N LEU A 79 -7.70 -6.09 4.12
CA LEU A 79 -6.97 -7.35 3.96
C LEU A 79 -6.43 -7.54 2.53
N GLN A 80 -7.23 -7.21 1.51
CA GLN A 80 -6.77 -7.24 0.11
C GLN A 80 -5.64 -6.22 -0.11
N LEU A 81 -5.76 -5.01 0.42
CA LEU A 81 -4.71 -3.99 0.35
C LEU A 81 -3.40 -4.47 0.99
N ASP A 82 -3.46 -5.14 2.13
CA ASP A 82 -2.29 -5.73 2.79
C ASP A 82 -1.63 -6.82 1.92
N LYS A 83 -2.43 -7.68 1.28
CA LYS A 83 -1.95 -8.69 0.32
C LYS A 83 -1.27 -8.02 -0.88
N ASP A 84 -1.90 -6.98 -1.45
CA ASP A 84 -1.39 -6.22 -2.58
C ASP A 84 -0.07 -5.55 -2.25
N PHE A 85 0.02 -4.89 -1.09
CA PHE A 85 1.23 -4.26 -0.59
C PHE A 85 2.36 -5.27 -0.38
N ARG A 86 2.08 -6.43 0.22
CA ARG A 86 3.09 -7.48 0.43
C ARG A 86 3.62 -8.02 -0.90
N SER A 87 2.74 -8.28 -1.86
CA SER A 87 3.12 -8.74 -3.20
C SER A 87 3.98 -7.71 -3.92
N LEU A 88 3.57 -6.44 -3.92
CA LEU A 88 4.32 -5.36 -4.55
C LEU A 88 5.67 -5.14 -3.86
N SER A 89 5.70 -5.01 -2.54
CA SER A 89 6.91 -4.78 -1.76
C SER A 89 7.92 -5.91 -1.92
N SER A 90 7.45 -7.16 -1.99
CA SER A 90 8.29 -8.32 -2.29
C SER A 90 8.89 -8.21 -3.69
N TYR A 91 8.08 -7.93 -4.71
CA TYR A 91 8.56 -7.74 -6.08
C TYR A 91 9.61 -6.62 -6.16
N LEU A 92 9.32 -5.43 -5.64
CA LEU A 92 10.23 -4.29 -5.70
C LEU A 92 11.55 -4.57 -4.96
N THR A 93 11.49 -5.26 -3.81
CA THR A 93 12.70 -5.68 -3.08
C THR A 93 13.52 -6.68 -3.88
N ASN A 94 12.88 -7.61 -4.59
CA ASN A 94 13.58 -8.61 -5.39
C ASN A 94 14.35 -8.00 -6.57
N ILE A 95 13.77 -7.00 -7.24
CA ILE A 95 14.40 -6.39 -8.42
C ILE A 95 15.46 -5.34 -8.06
N ALA A 96 15.25 -4.56 -7.00
CA ALA A 96 16.07 -3.38 -6.70
C ALA A 96 16.86 -3.48 -5.38
N GLY A 97 16.65 -4.56 -4.61
CA GLY A 97 17.33 -4.81 -3.35
C GLY A 97 16.74 -4.08 -2.14
N TRP A 98 17.42 -4.22 -1.00
CA TRP A 98 16.89 -3.82 0.32
C TRP A 98 16.67 -2.31 0.48
N VAL A 99 17.38 -1.49 -0.28
CA VAL A 99 17.26 -0.02 -0.24
C VAL A 99 15.83 0.47 -0.51
N VAL A 100 15.03 -0.33 -1.20
CA VAL A 100 13.63 0.00 -1.51
C VAL A 100 12.70 -0.13 -0.30
N ARG A 101 13.08 -0.86 0.75
CA ARG A 101 12.26 -0.96 1.97
C ARG A 101 12.03 0.41 2.62
N GLU A 102 13.06 1.25 2.64
CA GLU A 102 12.94 2.62 3.14
C GLU A 102 11.96 3.45 2.29
N LYS A 103 11.92 3.21 0.97
CA LYS A 103 10.97 3.88 0.06
C LYS A 103 9.53 3.41 0.25
N CYS A 104 9.33 2.21 0.79
CA CYS A 104 8.01 1.65 1.10
C CYS A 104 7.59 1.85 2.56
N ALA A 105 8.45 2.41 3.43
CA ALA A 105 8.21 2.47 4.87
C ALA A 105 6.95 3.27 5.22
N ARG A 106 6.80 4.47 4.65
CA ARG A 106 5.59 5.29 4.85
C ARG A 106 4.33 4.57 4.37
N LEU A 107 4.38 3.98 3.18
CA LEU A 107 3.27 3.20 2.62
C LEU A 107 2.91 2.02 3.53
N SER A 108 3.90 1.35 4.11
CA SER A 108 3.67 0.28 5.09
C SER A 108 2.88 0.77 6.31
N GLN A 109 3.19 1.97 6.83
CA GLN A 109 2.46 2.54 7.97
C GLN A 109 1.01 2.85 7.60
N ILE A 110 0.76 3.36 6.39
CA ILE A 110 -0.59 3.61 5.88
C ILE A 110 -1.39 2.30 5.80
N VAL A 111 -0.79 1.25 5.22
CA VAL A 111 -1.41 -0.08 5.12
C VAL A 111 -1.71 -0.65 6.51
N SER A 112 -0.78 -0.53 7.46
CA SER A 112 -0.99 -0.99 8.84
C SER A 112 -2.18 -0.30 9.51
N ILE A 113 -2.33 1.02 9.37
CA ILE A 113 -3.47 1.76 9.95
C ILE A 113 -4.79 1.35 9.29
N ILE A 114 -4.81 1.12 7.97
CA ILE A 114 -6.03 0.67 7.27
C ILE A 114 -6.43 -0.75 7.71
N ASN A 115 -5.47 -1.60 8.07
CA ASN A 115 -5.68 -3.02 8.32
C ASN A 115 -6.09 -3.39 9.76
N VAL A 116 -6.33 -2.39 10.62
CA VAL A 116 -6.80 -2.58 12.01
C VAL A 116 -8.26 -3.02 12.10
N ASP A 117 -8.63 -3.70 13.18
CA ASP A 117 -10.01 -4.13 13.45
C ASP A 117 -10.85 -3.02 14.11
N SER A 118 -10.21 -2.04 14.76
CA SER A 118 -10.92 -0.98 15.50
C SER A 118 -10.14 0.33 15.57
N VAL A 119 -10.83 1.42 15.97
CA VAL A 119 -10.20 2.72 16.20
C VAL A 119 -9.16 2.66 17.34
N GLY A 120 -9.43 1.91 18.41
CA GLY A 120 -8.48 1.75 19.51
C GLY A 120 -7.21 1.02 19.09
N GLU A 121 -7.35 -0.01 18.25
CA GLU A 121 -6.18 -0.68 17.65
C GLU A 121 -5.40 0.25 16.72
N ALA A 122 -6.08 1.18 16.03
CA ALA A 122 -5.41 2.23 15.24
C ALA A 122 -4.53 3.14 16.11
N GLU A 123 -5.04 3.57 17.28
CA GLU A 123 -4.28 4.36 18.25
C GLU A 123 -3.07 3.57 18.76
N GLU A 124 -3.26 2.31 19.15
CA GLU A 124 -2.17 1.44 19.58
C GLU A 124 -1.11 1.25 18.48
N CYS A 125 -1.55 0.99 17.24
CA CYS A 125 -0.69 0.86 16.08
C CYS A 125 0.14 2.14 15.87
N PHE A 126 -0.50 3.31 15.91
CA PHE A 126 0.19 4.60 15.73
C PHE A 126 1.21 4.88 16.85
N HIS A 127 0.86 4.62 18.11
CA HIS A 127 1.79 4.75 19.24
C HIS A 127 2.98 3.78 19.12
N GLN A 128 2.75 2.56 18.65
CA GLN A 128 3.84 1.62 18.38
C GLN A 128 4.79 2.15 17.29
N LEU A 129 4.25 2.79 16.24
CA LEU A 129 5.05 3.41 15.17
C LEU A 129 5.91 4.58 15.68
N GLN A 130 5.50 5.32 16.71
CA GLN A 130 6.33 6.36 17.34
C GLN A 130 7.67 5.81 17.85
N HIS A 131 7.71 4.55 18.26
CA HIS A 131 8.93 3.86 18.68
C HIS A 131 9.73 3.25 17.52
N HIS A 132 9.16 3.19 16.30
CA HIS A 132 9.69 2.51 15.13
C HIS A 132 9.73 3.42 13.88
N ASN A 133 10.19 4.67 14.05
CA ASN A 133 10.32 5.69 13.00
C ASN A 133 8.98 6.07 12.36
N LEU A 134 8.08 6.66 13.14
CA LEU A 134 6.83 7.23 12.64
C LEU A 134 7.09 8.25 11.52
N MET A 135 6.42 8.07 10.38
CA MET A 135 6.49 8.94 9.20
C MET A 135 5.18 9.66 8.91
N LEU A 136 4.11 9.30 9.61
CA LEU A 136 2.78 9.91 9.49
C LEU A 136 2.58 10.92 10.61
N THR A 137 1.99 12.08 10.30
CA THR A 137 1.47 12.96 11.34
C THR A 137 0.15 12.42 11.90
N SER A 138 -0.29 12.90 13.06
CA SER A 138 -1.61 12.53 13.61
C SER A 138 -2.75 12.84 12.65
N ASP A 139 -2.69 13.99 11.96
CA ASP A 139 -3.68 14.37 10.94
C ASP A 139 -3.68 13.41 9.73
N GLU A 140 -2.49 12.93 9.33
CA GLU A 140 -2.38 11.96 8.25
C GLU A 140 -2.93 10.59 8.68
N ALA A 141 -2.59 10.11 9.88
CA ALA A 141 -3.12 8.87 10.43
C ALA A 141 -4.65 8.91 10.55
N MET A 142 -5.20 10.03 11.02
CA MET A 142 -6.65 10.22 11.10
C MET A 142 -7.31 10.22 9.72
N LYS A 143 -6.70 10.86 8.72
CA LYS A 143 -7.20 10.83 7.33
C LYS A 143 -7.14 9.42 6.73
N VAL A 144 -6.07 8.68 7.00
CA VAL A 144 -5.89 7.29 6.56
C VAL A 144 -6.94 6.38 7.21
N LEU A 145 -7.14 6.48 8.52
CA LEU A 145 -8.19 5.72 9.21
C LEU A 145 -9.59 6.12 8.72
N GLY A 146 -9.78 7.39 8.37
CA GLY A 146 -11.02 7.89 7.76
C GLY A 146 -11.37 7.26 6.41
N LEU A 147 -10.45 6.55 5.76
CA LEU A 147 -10.75 5.76 4.56
C LEU A 147 -11.56 4.48 4.90
N ARG A 148 -11.57 4.04 6.16
CA ARG A 148 -12.35 2.88 6.63
C ARG A 148 -13.81 3.26 6.92
N ILE A 149 -14.68 2.98 5.96
CA ILE A 149 -16.10 3.38 6.00
C ILE A 149 -16.96 2.53 6.96
N ASP A 150 -16.43 1.39 7.40
CA ASP A 150 -17.04 0.49 8.36
C ASP A 150 -16.72 0.84 9.83
N LEU A 151 -15.73 1.74 10.06
CA LEU A 151 -15.40 2.21 11.40
C LEU A 151 -16.25 3.45 11.80
N PRO A 152 -16.62 3.60 13.08
CA PRO A 152 -17.48 4.70 13.51
C PRO A 152 -16.77 6.06 13.37
N SER A 153 -17.31 6.94 12.51
CA SER A 153 -16.68 8.24 12.21
C SER A 153 -16.51 9.14 13.45
N ASP A 154 -17.43 9.07 14.41
CA ASP A 154 -17.31 9.85 15.66
C ASP A 154 -16.23 9.30 16.58
N ALA A 155 -15.95 8.00 16.55
CA ALA A 155 -14.81 7.44 17.25
C ALA A 155 -13.48 7.90 16.61
N ILE A 156 -13.40 7.89 15.27
CA ILE A 156 -12.22 8.36 14.53
C ILE A 156 -11.90 9.84 14.85
N LYS A 157 -12.92 10.72 14.90
CA LYS A 157 -12.73 12.14 15.23
C LYS A 157 -12.21 12.38 16.65
N ASN A 158 -12.50 11.46 17.56
CA ASN A 158 -12.07 11.52 18.96
C ASN A 158 -10.82 10.67 19.22
N ALA A 159 -10.23 10.05 18.18
CA ALA A 159 -9.06 9.21 18.31
C ALA A 159 -7.83 10.04 18.70
N SER A 160 -7.05 9.53 19.64
CA SER A 160 -5.81 10.11 20.13
C SER A 160 -4.62 9.51 19.38
N PHE A 161 -4.38 10.02 18.17
CA PHE A 161 -3.15 9.79 17.41
C PHE A 161 -2.01 10.69 17.89
#